data_AF-A0A1Q5X1K3-F1
#
_entry.id   AF-A0A1Q5X1K3-F1
#
_cell.length_a   1.000
_cell.length_b   1.000
_cell.length_c   1.000
_cell.angle_alpha   90.00
_cell.angle_beta   90.00
_cell.angle_gamma   90.00
#
_symmetry.space_group_name_H-M   'P 1'
#
loop_
_entity.id
_entity.type
_entity.pdbx_description
1 polymer ?
#
loop_
_entity_poly.entity_id
_entity_poly.type
_entity_poly.pdbx_seq_one_letter_code
_entity_poly.pdbx_strand_id
1 'polypeptide(L)'
;MATTKRNPLTTPTIPEDITKDEKSLVRSYLLLTFIHKVFERDCRVIGKSGLFKTPQLYMELVSGATKKTSLMLQEVTRELTSHHLKITTIRQDQRGVEAQYSCRGYAGEMNIPWPGFRNEMMLRMRAYLGLTPELTVLPREEAVEQMALSI
;
A
#
# COMPACT_ATOMS: atom_id res chain seq x y z
N MET A 1 34.46 43.58 -38.66
CA MET A 1 33.68 42.42 -39.13
C MET A 1 33.44 41.50 -37.94
N ALA A 2 32.16 41.28 -37.59
CA ALA A 2 31.73 40.60 -36.37
C ALA A 2 31.63 39.09 -36.58
N THR A 3 32.21 38.30 -35.68
CA THR A 3 32.00 36.85 -35.60
C THR A 3 31.02 36.54 -34.47
N THR A 4 29.84 36.06 -34.88
CA THR A 4 28.68 35.71 -34.05
C THR A 4 28.99 34.53 -33.13
N LYS A 5 28.91 34.76 -31.80
CA LYS A 5 28.80 33.69 -30.79
C LYS A 5 27.47 32.96 -30.96
N ARG A 6 27.50 31.65 -31.22
CA ARG A 6 26.31 30.80 -31.13
C ARG A 6 26.04 30.46 -29.66
N ASN A 7 24.92 30.95 -29.16
CA ASN A 7 24.35 30.59 -27.87
C ASN A 7 23.58 29.27 -28.05
N PRO A 8 23.80 28.21 -27.23
CA PRO A 8 22.93 27.04 -27.28
C PRO A 8 21.56 27.41 -26.71
N LEU A 9 20.52 27.06 -27.47
CA LEU A 9 19.11 27.22 -27.15
C LEU A 9 18.81 26.68 -25.74
N THR A 10 18.38 27.55 -24.85
CA THR A 10 17.61 27.19 -23.66
C THR A 10 16.24 26.70 -24.12
N THR A 11 16.06 25.38 -24.12
CA THR A 11 14.75 24.75 -24.25
C THR A 11 13.87 25.17 -23.06
N PRO A 12 12.63 25.64 -23.27
CA PRO A 12 11.74 25.96 -22.17
C PRO A 12 11.38 24.66 -21.42
N THR A 13 11.76 24.60 -20.14
CA THR A 13 11.44 23.50 -19.23
C THR A 13 9.93 23.35 -19.11
N ILE A 14 9.40 22.28 -19.69
CA ILE A 14 8.01 21.82 -19.51
C ILE A 14 7.79 21.58 -18.00
N PRO A 15 6.64 21.95 -17.40
CA PRO A 15 6.41 21.73 -15.97
C PRO A 15 6.55 20.24 -15.66
N GLU A 16 7.45 19.91 -14.75
CA GLU A 16 7.78 18.53 -14.38
C GLU A 16 6.60 17.94 -13.59
N ASP A 17 5.70 17.23 -14.30
CA ASP A 17 4.57 16.51 -13.69
C ASP A 17 5.08 15.50 -12.64
N ILE A 18 4.26 15.22 -11.64
CA ILE A 18 4.55 14.22 -10.62
C ILE A 18 4.71 12.87 -11.31
N THR A 19 5.87 12.23 -11.10
CA THR A 19 6.26 11.06 -11.86
C THR A 19 5.44 9.82 -11.47
N LYS A 20 5.48 8.79 -12.31
CA LYS A 20 4.82 7.51 -12.02
C LYS A 20 5.38 6.86 -10.75
N ASP A 21 6.68 6.98 -10.51
CA ASP A 21 7.33 6.40 -9.34
C ASP A 21 6.91 7.13 -8.06
N GLU A 22 6.79 8.46 -8.12
CA GLU A 22 6.25 9.28 -7.03
C GLU A 22 4.80 8.94 -6.70
N LYS A 23 3.96 8.79 -7.73
CA LYS A 23 2.58 8.31 -7.59
C LYS A 23 2.55 6.90 -6.97
N SER A 24 3.46 6.02 -7.37
CA SER A 24 3.57 4.65 -6.83
C SER A 24 4.00 4.63 -5.35
N LEU A 25 4.82 5.61 -4.94
CA LEU A 25 5.26 5.77 -3.56
C LEU A 25 4.12 6.26 -2.67
N VAL A 26 3.34 7.24 -3.12
CA VAL A 26 2.09 7.68 -2.44
C VAL A 26 1.13 6.50 -2.28
N ARG A 27 0.91 5.71 -3.35
CA ARG A 27 0.04 4.53 -3.28
C ARG A 27 0.53 3.50 -2.26
N SER A 28 1.84 3.23 -2.24
CA SER A 28 2.44 2.29 -1.29
C SER A 28 2.31 2.78 0.16
N TYR A 29 2.49 4.08 0.40
CA TYR A 29 2.26 4.70 1.71
C TYR A 29 0.82 4.51 2.20
N LEU A 30 -0.17 4.75 1.33
CA LEU A 30 -1.58 4.53 1.66
C LEU A 30 -1.84 3.07 2.02
N LEU A 31 -1.39 2.12 1.19
CA LEU A 31 -1.58 0.70 1.45
C LEU A 31 -0.95 0.28 2.79
N LEU A 32 0.31 0.64 3.03
CA LEU A 32 1.01 0.30 4.27
C LEU A 32 0.32 0.90 5.50
N THR A 33 -0.16 2.14 5.41
CA THR A 33 -0.88 2.81 6.51
C THR A 33 -2.15 2.04 6.87
N PHE A 34 -2.91 1.56 5.88
CA PHE A 34 -4.14 0.81 6.11
C PHE A 34 -3.86 -0.62 6.58
N ILE A 35 -2.89 -1.30 5.98
CA ILE A 35 -2.47 -2.65 6.39
C ILE A 35 -2.01 -2.64 7.86
N HIS A 36 -1.20 -1.66 8.25
CA HIS A 36 -0.73 -1.54 9.62
C HIS A 36 -1.90 -1.43 10.60
N LYS A 37 -2.87 -0.54 10.34
CA LYS A 37 -4.09 -0.40 11.16
C LYS A 37 -4.92 -1.67 11.21
N VAL A 38 -5.02 -2.40 10.10
CA VAL A 38 -5.74 -3.68 10.05
C VAL A 38 -5.06 -4.71 10.93
N PHE A 39 -3.74 -4.86 10.85
CA PHE A 39 -3.03 -5.80 11.73
C PHE A 39 -3.12 -5.42 13.21
N GLU A 40 -3.03 -4.15 13.56
CA GLU A 40 -3.23 -3.69 14.95
C GLU A 40 -4.64 -4.06 15.45
N ARG A 41 -5.66 -3.80 14.64
CA ARG A 41 -7.05 -4.16 14.94
C ARG A 41 -7.21 -5.66 15.10
N ASP A 42 -6.69 -6.45 14.16
CA ASP A 42 -6.87 -7.90 14.14
C ASP A 42 -6.18 -8.54 15.35
N CYS A 43 -4.97 -8.10 15.69
CA CYS A 43 -4.27 -8.53 16.91
C CYS A 43 -5.11 -8.23 18.17
N ARG A 44 -5.71 -7.03 18.26
CA ARG A 44 -6.61 -6.66 19.36
C ARG A 44 -7.88 -7.52 19.40
N VAL A 45 -8.48 -7.83 18.25
CA VAL A 45 -9.70 -8.65 18.16
C VAL A 45 -9.40 -10.09 18.60
N ILE A 46 -8.31 -10.68 18.11
CA ILE A 46 -7.87 -12.03 18.49
C ILE A 46 -7.72 -12.11 20.02
N GLY A 47 -7.00 -11.16 20.62
CA GLY A 47 -6.75 -11.15 22.06
C GLY A 47 -7.99 -10.89 22.94
N LYS A 48 -9.01 -10.19 22.43
CA LYS A 48 -10.19 -9.78 23.23
C LYS A 48 -11.47 -10.56 22.94
N SER A 49 -11.52 -11.34 21.86
CA SER A 49 -12.75 -12.01 21.42
C SER A 49 -13.21 -13.16 22.32
N GLY A 50 -12.29 -13.83 23.03
CA GLY A 50 -12.58 -15.06 23.76
C GLY A 50 -12.92 -16.27 22.87
N LEU A 51 -12.85 -16.12 21.54
CA LEU A 51 -13.19 -17.18 20.56
C LEU A 51 -12.03 -18.15 20.30
N PHE A 52 -10.79 -17.72 20.57
CA PHE A 52 -9.60 -18.50 20.29
C PHE A 52 -9.16 -19.25 21.55
N LYS A 53 -8.88 -20.55 21.41
CA LYS A 53 -8.32 -21.38 22.50
C LYS A 53 -6.88 -20.99 22.83
N THR A 54 -6.12 -20.52 21.84
CA THR A 54 -4.69 -20.18 21.92
C THR A 54 -4.40 -18.82 21.27
N PRO A 55 -5.02 -17.72 21.74
CA PRO A 55 -4.95 -16.42 21.08
C PRO A 55 -3.52 -15.88 20.95
N GLN A 56 -2.63 -16.20 21.90
CA GLN A 56 -1.23 -15.77 21.92
C GLN A 56 -0.48 -16.20 20.65
N LEU A 57 -0.68 -17.44 20.18
CA LEU A 57 -0.02 -17.96 18.97
C LEU A 57 -0.39 -17.14 17.72
N TYR A 58 -1.67 -16.83 17.55
CA TYR A 58 -2.15 -16.02 16.42
C TYR A 58 -1.76 -14.55 16.55
N MET A 59 -1.76 -14.02 17.77
CA MET A 59 -1.26 -12.67 18.05
C MET A 59 0.22 -12.53 17.71
N GLU A 60 1.05 -13.53 18.02
CA GLU A 60 2.47 -13.52 17.64
C GLU A 60 2.65 -13.40 16.13
N LEU A 61 1.92 -14.21 15.34
CA LEU A 61 1.92 -14.14 13.88
C LEU A 61 1.55 -12.75 13.35
N VAL A 62 0.42 -12.20 13.80
CA VAL A 62 -0.07 -10.88 13.36
C VAL A 62 0.85 -9.76 13.84
N SER A 63 1.39 -9.86 15.05
CA SER A 63 2.36 -8.88 15.58
C SER A 63 3.67 -8.87 14.78
N GLY A 64 4.12 -10.03 14.28
CA GLY A 64 5.26 -10.14 13.37
C GLY A 64 5.02 -9.38 12.07
N ALA A 65 3.85 -9.58 11.46
CA ALA A 65 3.46 -8.84 10.24
C ALA A 65 3.28 -7.34 10.50
N THR A 66 2.77 -6.96 11.68
CA THR A 66 2.65 -5.56 12.11
C THR A 66 4.02 -4.88 12.18
N LYS A 67 5.02 -5.54 12.80
CA LYS A 67 6.40 -5.06 12.89
C LYS A 67 7.03 -4.88 11.50
N LYS A 68 6.90 -5.88 10.62
CA LYS A 68 7.39 -5.78 9.23
C LYS A 68 6.76 -4.57 8.51
N THR A 69 5.43 -4.45 8.58
CA THR A 69 4.70 -3.35 7.93
C THR A 69 5.12 -1.99 8.48
N SER A 70 5.39 -1.89 9.78
CA SER A 70 5.90 -0.66 10.41
C SER A 70 7.26 -0.24 9.83
N LEU A 71 8.21 -1.19 9.69
CA LEU A 71 9.51 -0.91 9.09
C LEU A 71 9.38 -0.46 7.62
N MET A 72 8.53 -1.13 6.84
CA MET A 72 8.27 -0.71 5.45
C MET A 72 7.60 0.66 5.37
N LEU A 73 6.70 0.99 6.29
CA LEU A 73 6.06 2.30 6.35
C LEU A 73 7.08 3.40 6.69
N GLN A 74 8.02 3.13 7.60
CA GLN A 74 9.12 4.04 7.90
C GLN A 74 10.00 4.27 6.68
N GLU A 75 10.35 3.21 5.95
CA GLU A 75 11.14 3.29 4.72
C GLU A 75 10.44 4.14 3.67
N VAL A 76 9.17 3.83 3.37
CA VAL A 76 8.37 4.60 2.41
C VAL A 76 8.21 6.05 2.84
N THR A 77 8.08 6.33 4.14
CA THR A 77 8.02 7.72 4.65
C THR A 77 9.32 8.47 4.41
N ARG A 78 10.47 7.79 4.56
CA ARG A 78 11.78 8.36 4.25
C ARG A 78 11.91 8.67 2.76
N GLU A 79 11.48 7.74 1.91
CA GLU A 79 11.48 7.93 0.46
C GLU A 79 10.51 9.04 0.02
N LEU A 80 9.34 9.18 0.65
CA LEU A 80 8.45 10.31 0.35
C LEU A 80 9.18 11.63 0.62
N THR A 81 9.90 11.70 1.74
CA THR A 81 10.66 12.88 2.13
C THR A 81 11.81 13.17 1.17
N SER A 82 12.56 12.17 0.72
CA SER A 82 13.66 12.34 -0.25
C SER A 82 13.15 12.85 -1.60
N HIS A 83 11.95 12.43 -2.01
CA HIS A 83 11.27 12.89 -3.22
C HIS A 83 10.49 14.21 -3.06
N HIS A 84 10.61 14.89 -1.91
CA HIS A 84 9.86 16.13 -1.60
C HIS A 84 8.33 15.95 -1.72
N LEU A 85 7.85 14.73 -1.45
CA LEU A 85 6.43 14.38 -1.36
C LEU A 85 5.93 14.57 0.05
N LYS A 86 4.82 15.29 0.18
CA LYS A 86 4.12 15.47 1.46
C LYS A 86 2.64 15.12 1.28
N ILE A 87 2.20 14.09 1.98
CA ILE A 87 0.77 13.76 2.07
C ILE A 87 0.10 14.79 2.97
N THR A 88 -0.91 15.49 2.46
CA THR A 88 -1.61 16.56 3.18
C THR A 88 -2.94 16.09 3.75
N THR A 89 -3.63 15.20 3.06
CA THR A 89 -4.95 14.69 3.48
C THR A 89 -5.12 13.27 3.00
N ILE A 90 -5.67 12.42 3.88
CA ILE A 90 -6.15 11.07 3.54
C ILE A 90 -7.61 10.99 3.98
N ARG A 91 -8.49 10.66 3.05
CA ARG A 91 -9.91 10.42 3.30
C ARG A 91 -10.27 9.03 2.79
N GLN A 92 -11.27 8.44 3.41
CA GLN A 92 -11.88 7.20 2.95
C GLN A 92 -13.38 7.36 3.06
N ASP A 93 -14.11 6.88 2.07
CA ASP A 93 -15.56 6.94 2.01
C ASP A 93 -16.13 5.61 1.50
N GLN A 94 -17.37 5.60 1.01
CA GLN A 94 -18.00 4.39 0.47
C GLN A 94 -17.44 3.98 -0.90
N ARG A 95 -16.79 4.90 -1.64
CA ARG A 95 -16.27 4.68 -2.99
C ARG A 95 -14.84 4.16 -2.95
N GLY A 96 -14.01 4.69 -2.04
CA GLY A 96 -12.63 4.30 -1.95
C GLY A 96 -11.78 5.09 -0.97
N VAL A 97 -10.50 5.22 -1.33
CA VAL A 97 -9.50 5.99 -0.60
C VAL A 97 -9.06 7.16 -1.47
N GLU A 98 -9.10 8.35 -0.88
CA GLU A 98 -8.65 9.59 -1.50
C GLU A 98 -7.44 10.13 -0.74
N ALA A 99 -6.45 10.60 -1.48
CA ALA A 99 -5.29 11.27 -0.92
C ALA A 99 -4.97 12.53 -1.70
N GLN A 100 -4.68 13.60 -0.96
CA GLN A 100 -4.09 14.83 -1.49
C GLN A 100 -2.66 14.91 -0.99
N TYR A 101 -1.77 15.37 -1.87
CA TYR A 101 -0.35 15.48 -1.59
C TYR A 101 0.29 16.60 -2.40
N SER A 102 1.48 17.03 -1.99
CA SER A 102 2.30 17.97 -2.74
C SER A 102 3.66 17.37 -3.05
N CYS A 103 4.16 17.57 -4.26
CA CYS A 103 5.50 17.19 -4.68
C CYS A 103 6.23 18.40 -5.26
N ARG A 104 7.34 18.84 -4.65
CA ARG A 104 8.11 20.02 -5.14
C ARG A 104 7.25 21.28 -5.42
N GLY A 105 6.18 21.48 -4.65
CA GLY A 105 5.23 22.59 -4.82
C GLY A 105 4.04 22.30 -5.75
N TYR A 106 4.05 21.19 -6.50
CA TYR A 106 2.92 20.75 -7.31
C TYR A 106 1.90 19.98 -6.47
N ALA A 107 0.62 20.29 -6.63
CA ALA A 107 -0.46 19.53 -6.00
C ALA A 107 -0.76 18.26 -6.81
N GLY A 108 -0.95 17.14 -6.11
CA GLY A 108 -1.39 15.88 -6.66
C GLY A 108 -2.57 15.31 -5.87
N GLU A 109 -3.39 14.54 -6.57
CA GLU A 109 -4.49 13.80 -5.98
C GLU A 109 -4.47 12.35 -6.46
N MET A 110 -4.94 11.45 -5.59
CA MET A 110 -5.09 10.03 -5.89
C MET A 110 -6.41 9.54 -5.34
N ASN A 111 -7.22 8.94 -6.21
CA ASN A 111 -8.44 8.25 -5.84
C ASN A 111 -8.30 6.77 -6.21
N ILE A 112 -8.50 5.87 -5.24
CA ILE A 112 -8.42 4.43 -5.46
C ILE A 112 -9.74 3.78 -5.03
N PRO A 113 -10.49 3.16 -5.97
CA PRO A 113 -11.70 2.42 -5.63
C PRO A 113 -11.43 1.24 -4.70
N TRP A 114 -12.38 0.96 -3.80
CA TRP A 114 -12.25 -0.13 -2.82
C TRP A 114 -11.89 -1.50 -3.39
N PRO A 115 -12.47 -1.97 -4.51
CA PRO A 115 -12.15 -3.30 -5.02
C PRO A 115 -10.66 -3.46 -5.32
N GLY A 116 -10.06 -2.50 -6.04
CA GLY A 116 -8.64 -2.52 -6.35
C GLY A 116 -7.77 -2.32 -5.12
N PHE A 117 -8.14 -1.40 -4.23
CA PHE A 117 -7.38 -1.14 -3.01
C PHE A 117 -7.35 -2.37 -2.10
N ARG A 118 -8.50 -3.03 -1.88
CA ARG A 118 -8.61 -4.21 -1.02
C ARG A 118 -7.90 -5.42 -1.60
N ASN A 119 -7.98 -5.64 -2.91
CA ASN A 119 -7.28 -6.75 -3.56
C ASN A 119 -5.76 -6.61 -3.36
N GLU A 120 -5.22 -5.41 -3.61
CA GLU A 120 -3.79 -5.15 -3.41
C GLU A 120 -3.38 -5.23 -1.93
N MET A 121 -4.24 -4.72 -1.04
CA MET A 121 -4.05 -4.81 0.41
C MET A 121 -3.96 -6.26 0.88
N MET A 122 -4.89 -7.11 0.44
CA MET A 122 -4.93 -8.53 0.79
C MET A 122 -3.68 -9.27 0.30
N LEU A 123 -3.23 -9.00 -0.92
CA LEU A 123 -2.01 -9.60 -1.48
C LEU A 123 -0.77 -9.26 -0.63
N ARG A 124 -0.62 -7.99 -0.26
CA ARG A 124 0.49 -7.51 0.59
C ARG A 124 0.39 -8.08 2.01
N MET A 125 -0.80 -8.12 2.60
CA MET A 125 -1.03 -8.70 3.92
C MET A 125 -0.59 -10.17 3.97
N ARG A 126 -0.94 -10.96 2.95
CA ARG A 126 -0.50 -12.36 2.83
C ARG A 126 1.02 -12.45 2.83
N ALA A 127 1.70 -11.66 1.99
CA ALA A 127 3.15 -11.64 1.95
C ALA A 127 3.78 -11.28 3.30
N TYR A 128 3.21 -10.30 4.03
CA TYR A 128 3.73 -9.88 5.34
C TYR A 128 3.54 -10.94 6.42
N LEU A 129 2.46 -11.71 6.33
CA LEU A 129 2.19 -12.90 7.15
C LEU A 129 3.05 -14.12 6.75
N GLY A 130 3.81 -14.05 5.65
CA GLY A 130 4.60 -15.17 5.14
C GLY A 130 3.78 -16.20 4.36
N LEU A 131 2.60 -15.82 3.87
CA LEU A 131 1.73 -16.66 3.05
C LEU A 131 2.04 -16.45 1.57
N THR A 132 1.77 -17.47 0.74
CA THR A 132 1.92 -17.37 -0.71
C THR A 132 0.96 -16.31 -1.29
N PRO A 133 1.39 -15.54 -2.30
CA PRO A 133 0.54 -14.50 -2.89
C PRO A 133 -0.64 -15.08 -3.69
N GLU A 134 -0.54 -16.32 -4.17
CA GLU A 134 -1.65 -16.98 -4.85
C GLU A 134 -2.78 -17.31 -3.87
N LEU A 135 -3.93 -16.68 -4.09
CA LEU A 135 -5.20 -17.20 -3.64
C LEU A 135 -5.69 -18.13 -4.75
N THR A 136 -5.53 -19.44 -4.62
CA THR A 136 -6.45 -20.38 -5.27
C THR A 136 -7.81 -20.13 -4.64
N VAL A 137 -8.58 -19.20 -5.22
CA VAL A 137 -10.01 -19.12 -4.98
C VAL A 137 -10.58 -20.38 -5.64
N LEU A 138 -10.54 -21.50 -4.93
CA LEU A 138 -11.50 -22.55 -5.24
C LEU A 138 -12.87 -21.95 -4.92
N PRO A 139 -13.80 -21.89 -5.89
CA PRO A 139 -15.19 -21.63 -5.57
C PRO A 139 -15.58 -22.58 -4.44
N ARG A 140 -16.30 -22.06 -3.44
CA ARG A 140 -16.68 -22.80 -2.22
C ARG A 140 -17.46 -24.09 -2.51
N GLU A 141 -17.85 -24.34 -3.75
CA GLU A 141 -18.55 -25.53 -4.22
C GLU A 141 -17.60 -26.64 -4.73
N GLU A 142 -16.42 -26.33 -5.29
CA GLU A 142 -15.52 -27.35 -5.87
C GLU A 142 -14.57 -27.99 -4.86
N ALA A 143 -14.27 -27.31 -3.74
CA ALA A 143 -13.36 -27.82 -2.72
C ALA A 143 -13.91 -29.04 -1.96
N VAL A 144 -15.24 -29.25 -1.98
CA VAL A 144 -15.88 -30.40 -1.34
C VAL A 144 -15.80 -31.64 -2.25
N GLU A 145 -15.91 -31.47 -3.58
CA GLU A 145 -15.80 -32.58 -4.54
C GLU A 145 -14.37 -33.13 -4.64
N GLN A 146 -13.36 -32.26 -4.63
CA GLN A 146 -11.96 -32.70 -4.77
C GLN A 146 -11.46 -33.49 -3.55
N MET A 147 -11.98 -33.23 -2.35
CA MET A 147 -11.67 -34.04 -1.16
C MET A 147 -12.48 -35.35 -1.10
N ALA A 148 -13.69 -35.38 -1.66
CA ALA A 148 -14.53 -36.58 -1.68
C ALA A 148 -14.06 -37.64 -2.70
N LEU A 149 -13.30 -37.25 -3.73
CA LEU A 149 -12.75 -38.14 -4.76
C LEU A 149 -11.38 -38.75 -4.39
N SER A 150 -10.85 -38.41 -3.21
CA SER A 150 -9.52 -38.86 -2.75
C SER A 150 -9.59 -39.82 -1.55
N ILE A 151 -10.76 -40.40 -1.26
CA ILE A 151 -10.97 -41.40 -0.19
C ILE A 151 -11.38 -42.73 -0.81
#